data_AF-A0AAE9F7F5-F1
#
_entry.id   AF-A0AAE9F7F5-F1
#
_cell.length_a   1.000
_cell.length_b   1.000
_cell.length_c   1.000
_cell.angle_alpha   90.00
_cell.angle_beta   90.00
_cell.angle_gamma   90.00
#
_symmetry.space_group_name_H-M   'P 1'
#
loop_
_entity.id
_entity.type
_entity.pdbx_description
1 polymer ?
#
loop_
_entity_poly.entity_id
_entity_poly.type
_entity_poly.pdbx_seq_one_letter_code
_entity_poly.pdbx_strand_id
1 'polypeptide(L)'
;MPVAFTRFPDLVKKEILDLMNCYDLFSFSETSKRSRSLSQRSAKLHKGNMEMMFGVLTEASLRFPYLKLTYSSTSHSTHELPTSLYLKFKDSKFEHLEKYLSVCHSSLFVNMTISMVFYCHPPFETAFLTLEHLAQLGYAMEECDIQSAPDNEAIVRTLMILKKAKNLYLNCEPTEDFKDTFDFKTPFTGSLENEKLLILSSKWVSAWHVINVFNRCCEITLFDSYFEESEVIEILKSWKIGSSIKYLRLAFVPTASNEDFEAKCLRSTRNLFQRQSMRIPTYQSLPFALRGYSNKRTPMSKF
;
A
#
# COMPACT_ATOMS: atom_id res chain seq x y z
N MET A 1 39.16 16.85 -27.47
CA MET A 1 37.85 17.51 -27.72
C MET A 1 36.74 16.53 -27.41
N PRO A 2 35.73 16.88 -26.61
CA PRO A 2 34.55 16.03 -26.45
C PRO A 2 33.80 15.91 -27.78
N VAL A 3 33.44 14.68 -28.16
CA VAL A 3 32.64 14.41 -29.37
C VAL A 3 31.18 14.67 -29.03
N ALA A 4 30.50 15.51 -29.82
CA ALA A 4 29.08 15.77 -29.62
C ALA A 4 28.25 14.51 -29.83
N PHE A 5 27.40 14.17 -28.86
CA PHE A 5 26.54 12.97 -28.89
C PHE A 5 25.71 12.84 -30.18
N THR A 6 25.30 13.98 -30.75
CA THR A 6 24.52 14.05 -31.99
C THR A 6 25.25 13.54 -33.23
N ARG A 7 26.59 13.43 -33.18
CA ARG A 7 27.44 12.95 -34.28
C ARG A 7 27.56 11.43 -34.34
N PHE A 8 27.15 10.72 -33.29
CA PHE A 8 27.13 9.26 -33.34
C PHE A 8 26.07 8.75 -34.32
N PRO A 9 26.30 7.57 -34.95
CA PRO A 9 25.29 6.87 -35.71
C PRO A 9 24.02 6.62 -34.89
N ASP A 10 22.87 6.54 -35.55
CA ASP A 10 21.57 6.38 -34.87
C ASP A 10 21.49 5.13 -34.00
N LEU A 11 22.09 4.02 -34.45
CA LEU A 11 22.16 2.79 -33.68
C LEU A 11 22.95 3.01 -32.37
N VAL A 12 24.13 3.62 -32.46
CA VAL A 12 25.01 3.88 -31.30
C VAL A 12 24.32 4.82 -30.30
N LYS A 13 23.64 5.86 -30.78
CA LYS A 13 22.87 6.76 -29.90
C LYS A 13 21.77 6.01 -29.15
N LYS A 14 21.02 5.15 -29.84
CA LYS A 14 19.94 4.36 -29.24
C LYS A 14 20.48 3.43 -28.16
N GLU A 15 21.53 2.67 -28.45
CA GLU A 15 22.17 1.78 -27.48
C GLU A 15 22.66 2.53 -26.24
N ILE A 16 23.30 3.69 -26.42
CA ILE A 16 23.75 4.52 -25.28
C ILE A 16 22.56 4.98 -24.43
N LEU A 17 21.47 5.46 -25.04
CA LEU A 17 20.29 5.94 -24.31
C LEU A 17 19.52 4.80 -23.64
N ASP A 18 19.46 3.63 -24.28
CA ASP A 18 18.82 2.44 -23.72
C ASP A 18 19.59 1.93 -22.47
N LEU A 19 20.87 2.27 -22.32
CA LEU A 19 21.70 1.92 -21.15
C LEU A 19 21.74 3.02 -20.06
N MET A 20 21.10 4.18 -20.26
CA MET A 20 21.05 5.22 -19.24
C MET A 20 20.06 4.86 -18.13
N ASN A 21 20.37 5.24 -16.89
CA ASN A 21 19.36 5.20 -15.83
C ASN A 21 18.26 6.25 -16.07
N CYS A 22 17.12 6.11 -15.38
CA CYS A 22 15.99 7.00 -15.64
C CYS A 22 16.31 8.49 -15.37
N TYR A 23 17.15 8.79 -14.39
CA TYR A 23 17.49 10.16 -14.01
C TYR A 23 18.43 10.82 -15.03
N ASP A 24 19.44 10.09 -15.50
CA ASP A 24 20.35 10.55 -16.55
C ASP A 24 19.61 10.71 -17.87
N LEU A 25 18.70 9.78 -18.19
CA LEU A 25 17.87 9.87 -19.38
C LEU A 25 16.89 11.05 -19.31
N PHE A 26 16.29 11.31 -18.14
CA PHE A 26 15.49 12.51 -17.89
C PHE A 26 16.32 13.78 -18.07
N SER A 27 17.48 13.85 -17.39
CA SER A 27 18.38 15.02 -17.46
C SER A 27 18.83 15.28 -18.90
N PHE A 28 19.19 14.22 -19.64
CA PHE A 28 19.49 14.31 -21.07
C PHE A 28 18.30 14.84 -21.86
N SER A 29 17.08 14.33 -21.59
CA SER A 29 15.87 14.76 -22.29
C SER A 29 15.55 16.25 -22.09
N GLU A 30 15.89 16.81 -20.92
CA GLU A 30 15.67 18.23 -20.61
C GLU A 30 16.67 19.17 -21.30
N THR A 31 17.77 18.65 -21.87
CA THR A 31 18.79 19.51 -22.51
C THR A 31 18.32 20.16 -23.82
N SER A 32 17.42 19.52 -24.58
CA SER A 32 16.88 20.08 -25.82
C SER A 32 15.66 19.33 -26.34
N LYS A 33 14.88 19.95 -27.23
CA LYS A 33 13.77 19.28 -27.95
C LYS A 33 14.23 18.02 -28.70
N ARG A 34 15.45 18.06 -29.26
CA ARG A 34 16.03 16.93 -29.98
C ARG A 34 16.38 15.79 -29.03
N SER A 35 16.99 16.09 -27.89
CA SER A 35 17.32 15.10 -26.86
C SER A 35 16.05 14.44 -26.33
N ARG A 36 15.01 15.23 -26.04
CA ARG A 36 13.69 14.71 -25.62
C ARG A 36 13.10 13.74 -26.63
N SER A 37 13.14 14.07 -27.92
CA SER A 37 12.66 13.17 -28.99
C SER A 37 13.46 11.86 -29.05
N LEU A 38 14.78 11.92 -28.86
CA LEU A 38 15.63 10.72 -28.83
C LEU A 38 15.34 9.83 -27.62
N SER A 39 15.04 10.43 -26.46
CA SER A 39 14.74 9.69 -25.22
C SER A 39 13.42 8.94 -25.23
N GLN A 40 12.46 9.28 -26.11
CA GLN A 40 11.10 8.70 -26.08
C GLN A 40 11.07 7.17 -26.16
N ARG A 41 11.95 6.57 -26.97
CA ARG A 41 12.01 5.12 -27.11
C ARG A 41 12.57 4.49 -25.84
N SER A 42 13.74 4.97 -25.40
CA SER A 42 14.46 4.43 -24.23
C SER A 42 13.64 4.61 -22.96
N ALA A 43 12.94 5.73 -22.81
CA ALA A 43 12.10 6.01 -21.64
C ALA A 43 10.98 4.98 -21.45
N LYS A 44 10.42 4.44 -22.54
CA LYS A 44 9.41 3.36 -22.48
C LYS A 44 9.96 2.03 -21.99
N LEU A 45 11.28 1.83 -22.03
CA LEU A 45 11.95 0.63 -21.53
C LEU A 45 12.05 0.63 -20.02
N HIS A 46 11.95 1.80 -19.39
CA HIS A 46 11.95 1.94 -17.94
C HIS A 46 10.56 1.67 -17.37
N LYS A 47 10.53 0.82 -16.34
CA LYS A 47 9.40 0.62 -15.46
C LYS A 47 9.93 0.63 -14.04
N GLY A 48 9.41 1.51 -13.20
CA GLY A 48 9.99 1.71 -11.88
C GLY A 48 8.94 2.02 -10.84
N ASN A 49 9.35 1.80 -9.59
CA ASN A 49 8.55 2.06 -8.41
C ASN A 49 9.39 2.94 -7.46
N MET A 50 8.95 4.16 -7.24
CA MET A 50 9.60 5.00 -6.24
C MET A 50 9.13 4.56 -4.87
N GLU A 51 10.03 3.99 -4.06
CA GLU A 51 9.73 3.56 -2.70
C GLU A 51 10.13 4.67 -1.71
N MET A 52 9.15 5.28 -1.07
CA MET A 52 9.40 6.31 -0.06
C MET A 52 9.36 5.66 1.32
N MET A 53 10.46 5.70 2.08
CA MET A 53 10.45 5.33 3.49
C MET A 53 10.59 6.57 4.36
N PHE A 54 9.46 7.03 4.89
CA PHE A 54 9.47 8.12 5.85
C PHE A 54 9.42 7.54 7.25
N GLY A 55 10.38 7.85 8.10
CA GLY A 55 10.40 7.44 9.50
C GLY A 55 11.01 8.55 10.34
N VAL A 56 10.25 9.06 11.30
CA VAL A 56 10.76 9.95 12.34
C VAL A 56 11.14 9.06 13.52
N LEU A 57 12.41 8.67 13.64
CA LEU A 57 12.88 7.89 14.79
C LEU A 57 13.84 8.71 15.64
N THR A 58 13.80 8.46 16.94
CA THR A 58 14.70 9.05 17.93
C THR A 58 16.16 8.68 17.66
N GLU A 59 17.08 9.57 18.07
CA GLU A 59 18.52 9.62 17.72
C GLU A 59 19.32 8.32 17.87
N ALA A 60 18.81 7.31 18.58
CA ALA A 60 19.51 6.06 18.84
C ALA A 60 19.47 5.02 17.69
N SER A 61 18.67 5.24 16.64
CA SER A 61 18.62 4.36 15.47
C SER A 61 19.00 5.10 14.18
N LEU A 62 19.96 4.56 13.44
CA LEU A 62 20.57 5.15 12.23
C LEU A 62 19.63 5.29 11.00
N ARG A 63 18.30 5.28 11.18
CA ARG A 63 17.31 5.35 10.09
C ARG A 63 16.67 6.74 10.04
N PHE A 64 17.42 7.69 9.49
CA PHE A 64 16.87 8.95 9.00
C PHE A 64 15.80 8.68 7.94
N PRO A 65 14.81 9.58 7.72
CA PRO A 65 13.93 9.46 6.56
C PRO A 65 14.78 9.36 5.30
N TYR A 66 14.49 8.38 4.45
CA TYR A 66 15.20 8.18 3.20
C TYR A 66 14.24 7.85 2.07
N LEU A 67 14.53 8.40 0.90
CA LEU A 67 13.86 8.03 -0.33
C LEU A 67 14.68 6.93 -0.99
N LYS A 68 14.06 5.80 -1.28
CA LYS A 68 14.68 4.72 -2.03
C LYS A 68 13.98 4.62 -3.39
N LEU A 69 14.61 5.21 -4.40
CA LEU A 69 14.11 5.02 -5.75
C LEU A 69 14.56 3.64 -6.25
N THR A 70 13.59 2.75 -6.52
CA THR A 70 13.87 1.42 -7.08
C THR A 70 13.29 1.35 -8.49
N TYR A 71 14.12 1.28 -9.51
CA TYR A 71 13.60 1.12 -10.88
C TYR A 71 14.25 -0.05 -11.58
N SER A 72 13.52 -0.60 -12.54
CA SER A 72 13.98 -1.64 -13.45
C SER A 72 13.92 -1.12 -14.88
N SER A 73 14.89 -1.48 -15.70
CA SER A 73 14.79 -1.26 -17.14
C SER A 73 14.76 -2.62 -17.82
N THR A 74 13.89 -2.74 -18.81
CA THR A 74 13.85 -3.92 -19.69
C THR A 74 15.08 -4.02 -20.60
N SER A 75 15.87 -2.94 -20.71
CA SER A 75 17.15 -2.90 -21.43
C SER A 75 18.36 -3.36 -20.61
N HIS A 76 18.27 -3.34 -19.28
CA HIS A 76 19.33 -3.91 -18.42
C HIS A 76 19.05 -5.41 -18.29
N SER A 77 19.99 -6.23 -18.77
CA SER A 77 19.84 -7.68 -18.83
C SER A 77 19.37 -8.28 -17.51
N THR A 78 18.56 -9.33 -17.62
CA THR A 78 17.80 -10.07 -16.58
C THR A 78 18.57 -10.60 -15.36
N HIS A 79 19.84 -10.24 -15.18
CA HIS A 79 20.69 -10.62 -14.06
C HIS A 79 21.08 -9.47 -13.13
N GLU A 80 20.74 -8.22 -13.47
CA GLU A 80 20.96 -7.09 -12.56
C GLU A 80 19.71 -6.84 -11.71
N LEU A 81 19.89 -6.92 -10.38
CA LEU A 81 18.86 -6.54 -9.41
C LEU A 81 18.33 -5.13 -9.73
N PRO A 82 17.08 -4.81 -9.37
CA PRO A 82 16.54 -3.46 -9.55
C PRO A 82 17.52 -2.41 -9.03
N THR A 83 17.89 -1.44 -9.88
CA THR A 83 18.79 -0.39 -9.48
C THR A 83 18.12 0.43 -8.39
N SER A 84 18.67 0.33 -7.18
CA SER A 84 18.16 1.03 -6.00
C SER A 84 19.06 2.23 -5.73
N LEU A 85 18.51 3.42 -5.92
CA LEU A 85 19.16 4.67 -5.57
C LEU A 85 18.63 5.15 -4.22
N TYR A 86 19.52 5.21 -3.23
CA TYR A 86 19.20 5.64 -1.88
C TYR A 86 19.55 7.12 -1.72
N LEU A 87 18.53 7.94 -1.47
CA LEU A 87 18.65 9.34 -1.17
C LEU A 87 18.38 9.51 0.32
N LYS A 88 19.47 9.66 1.09
CA LYS A 88 19.38 10.04 2.50
C LYS A 88 19.06 11.52 2.56
N PHE A 89 17.93 11.89 3.15
CA PHE A 89 17.63 13.30 3.36
C PHE A 89 18.43 13.79 4.57
N LYS A 90 19.55 14.47 4.30
CA LYS A 90 20.13 15.33 5.31
C LYS A 90 19.23 16.56 5.40
N ASP A 91 18.66 16.81 6.58
CA ASP A 91 17.77 17.95 6.87
C ASP A 91 16.38 17.92 6.21
N SER A 92 15.90 16.75 5.72
CA SER A 92 14.51 16.55 5.24
C SER A 92 13.99 17.52 4.17
N LYS A 93 14.84 18.07 3.30
CA LYS A 93 14.39 19.04 2.28
C LYS A 93 13.71 18.37 1.09
N PHE A 94 12.44 18.70 0.89
CA PHE A 94 11.55 18.25 -0.18
C PHE A 94 12.07 18.54 -1.61
N GLU A 95 12.92 19.57 -1.78
CA GLU A 95 13.48 20.01 -3.07
C GLU A 95 14.22 18.91 -3.84
N HIS A 96 14.84 17.95 -3.15
CA HIS A 96 15.49 16.81 -3.80
C HIS A 96 14.46 15.82 -4.33
N LEU A 97 13.37 15.64 -3.61
CA LEU A 97 12.28 14.76 -3.98
C LEU A 97 11.54 15.32 -5.21
N GLU A 98 11.31 16.63 -5.30
CA GLU A 98 10.68 17.28 -6.46
C GLU A 98 11.35 16.94 -7.79
N LYS A 99 12.67 16.82 -7.83
CA LYS A 99 13.39 16.44 -9.06
C LYS A 99 13.07 15.01 -9.49
N TYR A 100 13.06 14.07 -8.55
CA TYR A 100 12.75 12.67 -8.86
C TYR A 100 11.25 12.48 -9.15
N LEU A 101 10.40 13.22 -8.45
CA LEU A 101 8.99 13.36 -8.78
C LEU A 101 8.81 13.89 -10.21
N SER A 102 9.56 14.93 -10.60
CA SER A 102 9.53 15.46 -11.97
C SER A 102 9.90 14.41 -13.03
N VAL A 103 10.80 13.46 -12.72
CA VAL A 103 11.07 12.31 -13.59
C VAL A 103 9.80 11.48 -13.80
N CYS A 104 9.07 11.17 -12.72
CA CYS A 104 7.79 10.43 -12.81
C CYS A 104 6.68 11.20 -13.54
N HIS A 105 6.65 12.54 -13.44
CA HIS A 105 5.69 13.37 -14.19
C HIS A 105 6.04 13.56 -15.66
N SER A 106 7.27 13.28 -16.06
CA SER A 106 7.66 13.39 -17.46
C SER A 106 6.82 12.42 -18.28
N SER A 107 6.19 12.94 -19.34
CA SER A 107 5.43 12.14 -20.31
C SER A 107 6.28 11.08 -21.02
N LEU A 108 7.60 11.10 -20.82
CA LEU A 108 8.52 10.05 -21.23
C LEU A 108 8.39 8.78 -20.40
N PHE A 109 8.13 8.89 -19.08
CA PHE A 109 8.18 7.78 -18.11
C PHE A 109 6.80 7.37 -17.61
N VAL A 110 5.88 7.10 -18.53
CA VAL A 110 4.47 6.74 -18.24
C VAL A 110 4.26 5.48 -17.39
N ASN A 111 5.29 4.64 -17.25
CA ASN A 111 5.24 3.37 -16.53
C ASN A 111 5.85 3.46 -15.12
N MET A 112 5.99 4.65 -14.56
CA MET A 112 6.48 4.86 -13.20
C MET A 112 5.32 4.93 -12.19
N THR A 113 5.43 4.21 -11.09
CA THR A 113 4.49 4.25 -9.96
C THR A 113 5.18 4.71 -8.69
N ILE A 114 4.39 5.07 -7.67
CA ILE A 114 4.88 5.39 -6.34
C ILE A 114 4.38 4.34 -5.37
N SER A 115 5.28 3.82 -4.54
CA SER A 115 4.96 3.06 -3.34
C SER A 115 5.56 3.76 -2.14
N MET A 116 4.90 3.65 -1.00
CA MET A 116 5.33 4.32 0.21
C MET A 116 5.19 3.38 1.40
N VAL A 117 6.19 3.45 2.28
CA VAL A 117 6.14 2.90 3.62
C VAL A 117 6.33 4.07 4.57
N PHE A 118 5.29 4.37 5.33
CA PHE A 118 5.18 5.58 6.10
C PHE A 118 5.10 5.24 7.58
N TYR A 119 6.17 5.50 8.31
CA TYR A 119 6.25 5.35 9.75
C TYR A 119 6.08 6.72 10.41
N CYS A 120 4.85 6.96 10.85
CA CYS A 120 4.45 8.15 11.59
C CYS A 120 4.74 7.95 13.08
N HIS A 121 5.80 8.58 13.58
CA HIS A 121 5.90 8.88 15.01
C HIS A 121 5.67 10.39 15.22
N PRO A 122 5.11 10.79 16.36
CA PRO A 122 4.91 12.19 16.68
C PRO A 122 6.22 13.01 16.55
N PRO A 123 6.16 14.25 16.02
CA PRO A 123 4.97 14.97 15.58
C PRO A 123 4.54 14.61 14.14
N PHE A 124 3.23 14.34 13.96
CA PHE A 124 2.67 13.81 12.71
C PHE A 124 2.51 14.82 11.58
N GLU A 125 2.44 16.12 11.88
CA GLU A 125 2.04 17.15 10.91
C GLU A 125 2.96 17.27 9.70
N THR A 126 4.28 17.25 9.89
CA THR A 126 5.24 17.33 8.77
C THR A 126 5.15 16.12 7.85
N ALA A 127 4.83 14.97 8.44
CA ALA A 127 4.64 13.72 7.74
C ALA A 127 3.37 13.78 6.88
N PHE A 128 2.24 14.20 7.46
CA PHE A 128 0.98 14.35 6.74
C PHE A 128 1.04 15.41 5.64
N LEU A 129 1.69 16.55 5.87
CA LEU A 129 1.90 17.55 4.81
C LEU A 129 2.63 16.97 3.59
N THR A 130 3.62 16.12 3.83
CA THR A 130 4.35 15.43 2.76
C THR A 130 3.43 14.45 2.01
N LEU A 131 2.64 13.67 2.76
CA LEU A 131 1.70 12.70 2.20
C LEU A 131 0.59 13.37 1.38
N GLU A 132 0.00 14.44 1.90
CA GLU A 132 -1.02 15.25 1.21
C GLU A 132 -0.46 15.84 -0.08
N HIS A 133 0.74 16.43 -0.01
CA HIS A 133 1.39 16.98 -1.19
C HIS A 133 1.61 15.90 -2.24
N LEU A 134 2.14 14.73 -1.86
CA LEU A 134 2.34 13.60 -2.78
C LEU A 134 1.04 13.12 -3.42
N ALA A 135 -0.05 13.03 -2.65
CA ALA A 135 -1.35 12.63 -3.17
C ALA A 135 -1.95 13.68 -4.13
N GLN A 136 -1.69 14.97 -3.90
CA GLN A 136 -2.14 16.06 -4.76
C GLN A 136 -1.40 16.13 -6.10
N LEU A 137 -0.18 15.58 -6.19
CA LEU A 137 0.57 15.55 -7.43
C LEU A 137 -0.06 14.64 -8.49
N GLY A 138 -1.01 13.77 -8.12
CA GLY A 138 -1.77 12.96 -9.07
C GLY A 138 -1.02 11.72 -9.57
N TYR A 139 0.02 11.29 -8.85
CA TYR A 139 0.68 10.02 -9.14
C TYR A 139 -0.21 8.82 -8.85
N ALA A 140 -0.04 7.77 -9.64
CA ALA A 140 -0.58 6.47 -9.30
C ALA A 140 0.16 5.91 -8.08
N MET A 141 -0.53 5.91 -6.94
CA MET A 141 -0.08 5.27 -5.70
C MET A 141 -0.39 3.78 -5.79
N GLU A 142 0.63 2.94 -5.84
CA GLU A 142 0.50 1.50 -6.04
C GLU A 142 0.39 0.75 -4.71
N GLU A 143 1.34 0.97 -3.81
CA GLU A 143 1.37 0.31 -2.51
C GLU A 143 1.70 1.31 -1.41
N CYS A 144 0.79 1.47 -0.46
CA CYS A 144 0.94 2.37 0.67
C CYS A 144 0.82 1.58 1.97
N ASP A 145 1.92 1.45 2.72
CA ASP A 145 1.95 0.88 4.06
C ASP A 145 2.12 2.02 5.07
N ILE A 146 1.09 2.29 5.86
CA ILE A 146 1.07 3.40 6.82
C ILE A 146 1.00 2.82 8.22
N GLN A 147 1.99 3.16 9.03
CA GLN A 147 2.11 2.75 10.42
C GLN A 147 2.24 3.99 11.30
N SER A 148 1.40 4.12 12.32
CA SER A 148 1.49 5.26 13.24
C SER A 148 1.24 4.87 14.68
N ALA A 149 1.71 5.71 15.60
CA ALA A 149 1.23 5.66 16.99
C ALA A 149 -0.29 5.96 17.04
N PRO A 150 -0.98 5.60 18.14
CA PRO A 150 -2.43 5.69 18.19
C PRO A 150 -2.97 7.11 18.01
N ASP A 151 -3.81 7.31 17.00
CA ASP A 151 -4.37 8.63 16.66
C ASP A 151 -5.58 8.48 15.71
N ASN A 152 -6.76 8.92 16.15
CA ASN A 152 -8.01 8.78 15.40
C ASN A 152 -8.06 9.69 14.17
N GLU A 153 -7.53 10.91 14.28
CA GLU A 153 -7.51 11.86 13.17
C GLU A 153 -6.53 11.41 12.09
N ALA A 154 -5.37 10.89 12.49
CA ALA A 154 -4.39 10.33 11.58
C ALA A 154 -4.96 9.17 10.73
N ILE A 155 -5.74 8.27 11.35
CA ILE A 155 -6.43 7.17 10.66
C ILE A 155 -7.32 7.70 9.54
N VAL A 156 -8.21 8.63 9.89
CA VAL A 156 -9.19 9.19 8.94
C VAL A 156 -8.50 9.98 7.84
N ARG A 157 -7.57 10.87 8.19
CA ARG A 157 -6.80 11.67 7.22
C ARG A 157 -6.07 10.77 6.23
N THR A 158 -5.38 9.74 6.73
CA THR A 158 -4.67 8.76 5.88
C THR A 158 -5.62 8.11 4.87
N LEU A 159 -6.74 7.57 5.33
CA LEU A 159 -7.72 6.90 4.47
C LEU A 159 -8.29 7.84 3.40
N MET A 160 -8.52 9.11 3.76
CA MET A 160 -9.05 10.11 2.83
C MET A 160 -8.02 10.55 1.79
N ILE A 161 -6.76 10.74 2.20
CA ILE A 161 -5.66 11.08 1.30
C ILE A 161 -5.39 9.94 0.31
N LEU A 162 -5.39 8.70 0.80
CA LEU A 162 -5.03 7.49 0.05
C LEU A 162 -6.24 6.73 -0.50
N LYS A 163 -7.41 7.39 -0.60
CA LYS A 163 -8.66 6.75 -1.02
C LYS A 163 -8.63 6.16 -2.43
N LYS A 164 -7.66 6.55 -3.26
CA LYS A 164 -7.46 6.05 -4.64
C LYS A 164 -6.16 5.26 -4.82
N ALA A 165 -5.41 5.01 -3.75
CA ALA A 165 -4.24 4.14 -3.84
C ALA A 165 -4.68 2.72 -4.24
N LYS A 166 -3.88 2.01 -5.04
CA LYS A 166 -4.25 0.67 -5.47
C LYS A 166 -4.29 -0.29 -4.26
N ASN A 167 -3.22 -0.34 -3.48
CA ASN A 167 -3.15 -1.12 -2.25
C ASN A 167 -2.86 -0.22 -1.05
N LEU A 168 -3.69 -0.30 -0.02
CA LEU A 168 -3.52 0.42 1.24
C LEU A 168 -3.47 -0.56 2.41
N TYR A 169 -2.38 -0.50 3.16
CA TYR A 169 -2.14 -1.21 4.41
C TYR A 169 -2.07 -0.18 5.53
N LEU A 170 -3.00 -0.26 6.48
CA LEU A 170 -3.11 0.66 7.60
C LEU A 170 -2.85 -0.08 8.92
N ASN A 171 -1.75 0.28 9.58
CA ASN A 171 -1.37 -0.17 10.91
C ASN A 171 -1.34 1.00 11.89
N CYS A 172 -2.52 1.56 12.14
CA CYS A 172 -2.70 2.69 13.03
C CYS A 172 -3.80 2.31 14.03
N GLU A 173 -3.46 2.24 15.31
CA GLU A 173 -4.44 1.99 16.35
C GLU A 173 -5.27 3.26 16.61
N PRO A 174 -6.58 3.17 16.83
CA PRO A 174 -7.32 4.30 17.37
C PRO A 174 -6.98 4.46 18.87
N THR A 175 -7.18 5.66 19.40
CA THR A 175 -6.98 5.97 20.83
C THR A 175 -7.87 5.09 21.71
N GLU A 176 -7.56 4.93 23.00
CA GLU A 176 -8.32 4.00 23.85
C GLU A 176 -9.80 4.38 24.02
N ASP A 177 -10.09 5.67 24.03
CA ASP A 177 -11.41 6.28 24.24
C ASP A 177 -12.23 6.48 22.95
N PHE A 178 -11.74 5.97 21.82
CA PHE A 178 -12.26 6.30 20.48
C PHE A 178 -13.77 6.07 20.29
N LYS A 179 -14.38 5.14 21.04
CA LYS A 179 -15.82 4.82 20.91
C LYS A 179 -16.71 5.96 21.41
N ASP A 180 -16.25 6.68 22.42
CA ASP A 180 -17.05 7.71 23.10
C ASP A 180 -16.67 9.12 22.65
N THR A 181 -15.46 9.30 22.10
CA THR A 181 -14.88 10.63 21.89
C THR A 181 -14.63 10.99 20.43
N PHE A 182 -14.74 10.05 19.49
CA PHE A 182 -14.43 10.32 18.09
C PHE A 182 -15.47 9.77 17.11
N ASP A 183 -15.95 10.65 16.23
CA ASP A 183 -16.85 10.27 15.15
C ASP A 183 -16.07 9.84 13.90
N PHE A 184 -15.99 8.53 13.68
CA PHE A 184 -15.40 7.96 12.47
C PHE A 184 -16.31 8.03 11.24
N LYS A 185 -17.60 8.36 11.36
CA LYS A 185 -18.53 8.32 10.21
C LYS A 185 -18.51 9.61 9.41
N THR A 186 -18.72 10.74 10.07
CA THR A 186 -18.88 12.06 9.41
C THR A 186 -17.69 12.48 8.54
N PRO A 187 -16.42 12.19 8.88
CA PRO A 187 -15.29 12.62 8.06
C PRO A 187 -15.23 12.01 6.65
N PHE A 188 -15.88 10.85 6.44
CA PHE A 188 -15.89 10.21 5.13
C PHE A 188 -16.94 10.86 4.22
N THR A 189 -16.45 11.73 3.32
CA THR A 189 -17.28 12.41 2.31
C THR A 189 -17.50 11.59 1.04
N GLY A 190 -16.92 10.38 0.96
CA GLY A 190 -17.06 9.49 -0.19
C GLY A 190 -16.45 8.12 0.08
N SER A 191 -16.54 7.25 -0.92
CA SER A 191 -16.04 5.88 -0.84
C SER A 191 -14.56 5.79 -1.20
N LEU A 192 -13.89 4.82 -0.59
CA LEU A 192 -12.55 4.36 -0.94
C LEU A 192 -12.62 3.46 -2.17
N GLU A 193 -11.66 3.64 -3.08
CA GLU A 193 -11.60 2.99 -4.40
C GLU A 193 -10.37 2.08 -4.52
N ASN A 194 -9.83 1.61 -3.39
CA ASN A 194 -8.65 0.75 -3.35
C ASN A 194 -8.94 -0.64 -3.95
N GLU A 195 -8.02 -1.20 -4.73
CA GLU A 195 -8.11 -2.61 -5.11
C GLU A 195 -7.97 -3.51 -3.88
N LYS A 196 -7.06 -3.16 -2.97
CA LYS A 196 -6.85 -3.87 -1.71
C LYS A 196 -6.76 -2.91 -0.54
N LEU A 197 -7.61 -3.13 0.47
CA LEU A 197 -7.62 -2.41 1.72
C LEU A 197 -7.38 -3.40 2.87
N LEU A 198 -6.31 -3.20 3.62
CA LEU A 198 -5.99 -3.98 4.81
C LEU A 198 -5.86 -3.02 6.00
N ILE A 199 -6.67 -3.25 7.04
CA ILE A 199 -6.63 -2.49 8.29
C ILE A 199 -6.32 -3.46 9.43
N LEU A 200 -5.17 -3.27 10.09
CA LEU A 200 -4.72 -4.12 11.19
C LEU A 200 -5.53 -3.87 12.46
N SER A 201 -5.69 -2.60 12.85
CA SER A 201 -6.38 -2.23 14.08
C SER A 201 -7.80 -1.73 13.79
N SER A 202 -8.65 -2.62 13.27
CA SER A 202 -9.97 -2.25 12.73
C SER A 202 -11.12 -2.19 13.76
N LYS A 203 -10.80 -2.13 15.06
CA LYS A 203 -11.80 -2.06 16.16
C LYS A 203 -12.78 -0.88 16.08
N TRP A 204 -12.44 0.17 15.32
CA TRP A 204 -13.30 1.33 15.07
C TRP A 204 -14.22 1.18 13.85
N VAL A 205 -13.97 0.17 13.01
CA VAL A 205 -14.73 -0.07 11.79
C VAL A 205 -16.06 -0.74 12.14
N SER A 206 -17.15 0.02 12.03
CA SER A 206 -18.53 -0.51 12.08
C SER A 206 -19.07 -0.97 10.72
N ALA A 207 -20.21 -1.68 10.70
CA ALA A 207 -20.87 -2.13 9.47
C ALA A 207 -21.10 -0.97 8.48
N TRP A 208 -21.45 0.20 9.01
CA TRP A 208 -21.66 1.40 8.21
C TRP A 208 -20.46 1.74 7.32
N HIS A 209 -19.23 1.59 7.80
CA HIS A 209 -18.02 1.87 7.02
C HIS A 209 -17.87 0.90 5.86
N VAL A 210 -18.09 -0.40 6.10
CA VAL A 210 -17.99 -1.43 5.05
C VAL A 210 -19.02 -1.15 3.94
N ILE A 211 -20.22 -0.74 4.32
CA ILE A 211 -21.36 -0.54 3.41
C ILE A 211 -21.28 0.78 2.62
N ASN A 212 -20.77 1.85 3.24
CA ASN A 212 -20.82 3.19 2.65
C ASN A 212 -19.44 3.68 2.18
N VAL A 213 -18.40 3.35 2.94
CA VAL A 213 -17.05 3.87 2.72
C VAL A 213 -16.22 2.87 1.91
N PHE A 214 -16.21 1.59 2.26
CA PHE A 214 -15.37 0.58 1.61
C PHE A 214 -16.07 -0.17 0.47
N ASN A 215 -17.30 0.19 0.13
CA ASN A 215 -18.12 -0.54 -0.83
C ASN A 215 -17.58 -0.56 -2.26
N ARG A 216 -16.68 0.35 -2.63
CA ARG A 216 -15.98 0.38 -3.91
C ARG A 216 -14.61 -0.29 -3.87
N CYS A 217 -14.13 -0.72 -2.71
CA CYS A 217 -12.92 -1.52 -2.62
C CYS A 217 -13.15 -2.92 -3.22
N CYS A 218 -12.11 -3.54 -3.78
CA CYS A 218 -12.22 -4.90 -4.35
C CYS A 218 -11.94 -5.99 -3.31
N GLU A 219 -10.88 -5.82 -2.51
CA GLU A 219 -10.52 -6.74 -1.42
C GLU A 219 -10.38 -5.97 -0.11
N ILE A 220 -11.04 -6.45 0.94
CA ILE A 220 -11.00 -5.83 2.26
C ILE A 220 -10.58 -6.88 3.30
N THR A 221 -9.58 -6.56 4.10
CA THR A 221 -9.16 -7.36 5.26
C THR A 221 -9.12 -6.51 6.51
N LEU A 222 -9.93 -6.88 7.51
CA LEU A 222 -10.08 -6.19 8.78
C LEU A 222 -9.61 -7.11 9.91
N PHE A 223 -8.46 -6.81 10.51
CA PHE A 223 -7.99 -7.50 11.72
C PHE A 223 -8.45 -6.76 12.98
N ASP A 224 -8.54 -7.48 14.10
CA ASP A 224 -9.01 -6.94 15.38
C ASP A 224 -10.40 -6.26 15.31
N SER A 225 -11.20 -6.69 14.33
CA SER A 225 -12.62 -6.36 14.26
C SER A 225 -13.43 -7.32 15.14
N TYR A 226 -14.46 -6.80 15.78
CA TYR A 226 -15.38 -7.57 16.61
C TYR A 226 -16.81 -7.20 16.24
N PHE A 227 -17.22 -7.59 15.04
CA PHE A 227 -18.58 -7.35 14.57
C PHE A 227 -19.59 -8.21 15.34
N GLU A 228 -20.80 -7.70 15.53
CA GLU A 228 -21.93 -8.52 15.93
C GLU A 228 -22.47 -9.33 14.73
N GLU A 229 -23.12 -10.46 15.03
CA GLU A 229 -23.77 -11.28 13.99
C GLU A 229 -24.78 -10.47 13.15
N SER A 230 -25.53 -9.58 13.81
CA SER A 230 -26.49 -8.65 13.20
C SER A 230 -25.84 -7.73 12.17
N GLU A 231 -24.69 -7.15 12.51
CA GLU A 231 -23.87 -6.29 11.65
C GLU A 231 -23.35 -7.04 10.43
N VAL A 232 -22.85 -8.27 10.62
CA VAL A 232 -22.39 -9.11 9.50
C VAL A 232 -23.54 -9.42 8.54
N ILE A 233 -24.72 -9.75 9.06
CA ILE A 233 -25.92 -9.97 8.24
C ILE A 233 -26.29 -8.70 7.45
N GLU A 234 -26.16 -7.52 8.05
CA GLU A 234 -26.41 -6.24 7.38
C GLU A 234 -25.41 -5.99 6.24
N ILE A 235 -24.12 -6.23 6.48
CA ILE A 235 -23.06 -6.15 5.46
C ILE A 235 -23.37 -7.11 4.29
N LEU A 236 -23.73 -8.35 4.58
CA LEU A 236 -24.05 -9.35 3.55
C LEU A 236 -25.27 -8.96 2.71
N LYS A 237 -26.28 -8.34 3.32
CA LYS A 237 -27.48 -7.89 2.62
C LYS A 237 -27.17 -6.73 1.67
N SER A 238 -26.36 -5.76 2.10
CA SER A 238 -26.01 -4.57 1.31
C SER A 238 -24.99 -4.87 0.20
N TRP A 239 -24.10 -5.84 0.41
CA TRP A 239 -23.10 -6.26 -0.59
C TRP A 239 -23.75 -6.65 -1.94
N LYS A 240 -25.00 -7.14 -1.94
CA LYS A 240 -25.74 -7.45 -3.17
C LYS A 240 -25.98 -6.26 -4.11
N ILE A 241 -25.98 -5.03 -3.61
CA ILE A 241 -26.45 -3.84 -4.34
C ILE A 241 -25.27 -2.92 -4.61
N GLY A 242 -24.70 -2.99 -5.82
CA GLY A 242 -23.75 -1.99 -6.31
C GLY A 242 -22.37 -1.97 -5.64
N SER A 243 -22.02 -2.98 -4.83
CA SER A 243 -20.69 -3.10 -4.25
C SER A 243 -19.68 -3.74 -5.22
N SER A 244 -18.45 -3.23 -5.23
CA SER A 244 -17.30 -3.77 -5.96
C SER A 244 -16.53 -4.85 -5.19
N ILE A 245 -16.91 -5.11 -3.93
CA ILE A 245 -16.17 -6.03 -3.07
C ILE A 245 -16.28 -7.44 -3.65
N LYS A 246 -15.14 -8.10 -3.82
CA LYS A 246 -15.03 -9.51 -4.24
C LYS A 246 -14.58 -10.39 -3.09
N TYR A 247 -13.82 -9.83 -2.15
CA TYR A 247 -13.29 -10.51 -0.99
C TYR A 247 -13.39 -9.63 0.26
N LEU A 248 -14.00 -10.17 1.32
CA LEU A 248 -14.08 -9.53 2.63
C LEU A 248 -13.63 -10.54 3.68
N ARG A 249 -12.64 -10.14 4.49
CA ARG A 249 -12.18 -10.87 5.67
C ARG A 249 -12.36 -10.00 6.90
N LEU A 250 -13.11 -10.49 7.88
CA LEU A 250 -13.35 -9.85 9.18
C LEU A 250 -13.51 -10.92 10.27
N ALA A 251 -13.51 -10.51 11.53
CA ALA A 251 -13.88 -11.33 12.68
C ALA A 251 -15.18 -10.82 13.31
N PHE A 252 -16.00 -11.74 13.83
CA PHE A 252 -17.28 -11.42 14.45
C PHE A 252 -17.60 -12.41 15.58
N VAL A 253 -18.50 -12.01 16.48
CA VAL A 253 -18.96 -12.83 17.60
C VAL A 253 -20.32 -13.45 17.24
N PRO A 254 -20.41 -14.79 17.06
CA PRO A 254 -21.68 -15.45 16.78
C PRO A 254 -22.58 -15.46 18.03
N THR A 255 -23.88 -15.22 17.82
CA THR A 255 -24.90 -15.23 18.90
C THR A 255 -25.54 -16.60 19.08
N ALA A 256 -25.44 -17.46 18.08
CA ALA A 256 -25.98 -18.83 18.04
C ALA A 256 -24.91 -19.84 17.58
N SER A 257 -25.28 -21.11 17.37
CA SER A 257 -24.36 -22.11 16.83
C SER A 257 -23.90 -21.74 15.41
N ASN A 258 -22.71 -22.20 15.02
CA ASN A 258 -22.15 -21.95 13.68
C ASN A 258 -23.08 -22.44 12.55
N GLU A 259 -23.83 -23.52 12.78
CA GLU A 259 -24.79 -24.08 11.82
C GLU A 259 -25.99 -23.14 11.59
N ASP A 260 -26.50 -22.50 12.65
CA ASP A 260 -27.58 -21.52 12.54
C ASP A 260 -27.11 -20.25 11.80
N PHE A 261 -25.88 -19.81 12.10
CA PHE A 261 -25.26 -18.70 11.37
C PHE A 261 -25.06 -19.02 9.88
N GLU A 262 -24.52 -20.19 9.54
CA GLU A 262 -24.36 -20.60 8.14
C GLU A 262 -25.71 -20.64 7.42
N ALA A 263 -26.77 -21.15 8.06
CA ALA A 263 -28.12 -21.12 7.51
C ALA A 263 -28.64 -19.69 7.29
N LYS A 264 -28.39 -18.76 8.23
CA LYS A 264 -28.74 -17.32 8.09
C LYS A 264 -27.94 -16.65 6.97
N CYS A 265 -26.66 -16.96 6.85
CA CYS A 265 -25.81 -16.52 5.74
C CYS A 265 -26.34 -17.05 4.41
N LEU A 266 -26.59 -18.35 4.28
CA LEU A 266 -27.15 -18.97 3.07
C LEU A 266 -28.51 -18.40 2.70
N ARG A 267 -29.39 -18.09 3.66
CA ARG A 267 -30.65 -17.36 3.38
C ARG A 267 -30.37 -15.96 2.85
N SER A 268 -29.40 -15.28 3.44
CA SER A 268 -28.95 -13.96 3.00
C SER A 268 -28.20 -14.03 1.67
N THR A 269 -27.62 -15.16 1.27
CA THR A 269 -26.81 -15.35 0.06
C THR A 269 -27.41 -16.30 -0.98
N ARG A 270 -28.65 -16.77 -0.83
CA ARG A 270 -29.29 -17.80 -1.68
C ARG A 270 -29.43 -17.46 -3.18
N ASN A 271 -29.04 -16.24 -3.60
CA ASN A 271 -28.93 -15.82 -4.99
C ASN A 271 -27.47 -15.59 -5.47
N LEU A 272 -26.43 -15.98 -4.72
CA LEU A 272 -25.02 -15.54 -4.92
C LEU A 272 -24.02 -16.65 -5.31
N PHE A 273 -24.39 -17.92 -5.34
CA PHE A 273 -23.44 -19.03 -5.62
C PHE A 273 -23.09 -19.18 -7.10
N GLN A 274 -22.51 -18.15 -7.72
CA GLN A 274 -21.73 -18.34 -8.93
C GLN A 274 -20.33 -17.69 -8.94
N ARG A 275 -19.94 -16.73 -8.07
CA ARG A 275 -18.63 -16.05 -8.24
C ARG A 275 -17.85 -15.53 -7.01
N GLN A 276 -18.23 -15.78 -5.76
CA GLN A 276 -17.53 -15.15 -4.61
C GLN A 276 -17.17 -16.15 -3.50
N SER A 277 -15.94 -16.03 -2.95
CA SER A 277 -15.41 -16.87 -1.87
C SER A 277 -15.28 -16.04 -0.59
N MET A 278 -16.15 -16.29 0.37
CA MET A 278 -16.00 -15.82 1.75
C MET A 278 -15.25 -16.88 2.56
N ARG A 279 -14.11 -16.53 3.15
CA ARG A 279 -13.45 -17.40 4.14
C ARG A 279 -13.77 -16.86 5.52
N ILE A 280 -14.64 -17.57 6.24
CA ILE A 280 -14.91 -17.33 7.66
C ILE A 280 -13.75 -17.99 8.43
N PRO A 281 -12.90 -17.24 9.15
CA PRO A 281 -11.94 -17.85 10.06
C PRO A 281 -12.70 -18.30 11.31
N THR A 282 -12.83 -19.60 11.52
CA THR A 282 -13.19 -20.14 12.84
C THR A 282 -11.99 -19.92 13.77
N TYR A 283 -12.07 -18.97 14.68
CA TYR A 283 -11.14 -18.89 15.81
C TYR A 283 -11.45 -20.03 16.78
N GLN A 284 -10.76 -21.16 16.57
CA GLN A 284 -10.28 -21.99 17.68
C GLN A 284 -8.78 -21.73 17.80
N SER A 285 -8.39 -20.81 18.68
CA SER A 285 -7.06 -20.74 19.29
C SER A 285 -7.25 -21.31 20.71
N LEU A 286 -6.59 -22.37 21.17
CA LEU A 286 -5.17 -22.74 21.24
C LEU A 286 -5.06 -24.27 21.53
N PRO A 287 -3.89 -24.96 21.46
CA PRO A 287 -2.54 -24.43 21.63
C PRO A 287 -1.50 -24.85 20.59
N PHE A 288 -0.37 -24.16 20.69
CA PHE A 288 0.96 -24.51 20.17
C PHE A 288 1.15 -26.01 19.86
N ALA A 289 1.50 -26.31 18.61
CA ALA A 289 2.25 -27.49 18.24
C ALA A 289 3.34 -27.09 17.23
N LEU A 290 4.49 -26.68 17.76
CA LEU A 290 5.74 -26.72 17.02
C LEU A 290 6.07 -28.19 16.75
N ARG A 291 6.13 -28.60 15.48
CA ARG A 291 6.75 -29.86 15.07
C ARG A 291 8.15 -29.60 14.57
N GLY A 292 9.10 -30.30 15.19
CA GLY A 292 10.34 -30.72 14.57
C GLY A 292 11.58 -30.21 15.26
N TYR A 293 12.18 -31.02 16.14
CA TYR A 293 13.53 -31.50 15.90
C TYR A 293 13.72 -32.87 16.57
N SER A 294 14.20 -33.80 15.76
CA SER A 294 14.69 -35.12 16.14
C SER A 294 15.82 -34.98 17.16
N ASN A 295 15.76 -35.74 18.26
CA ASN A 295 16.95 -36.47 18.68
C ASN A 295 16.60 -37.73 19.49
N LYS A 296 17.20 -38.83 19.05
CA LYS A 296 17.18 -40.16 19.65
C LYS A 296 17.72 -40.10 21.09
N ARG A 297 17.08 -40.83 22.02
CA ARG A 297 17.77 -41.69 23.00
C ARG A 297 16.76 -42.67 23.63
N THR A 298 17.22 -43.91 23.68
CA THR A 298 16.62 -45.15 24.20
C THR A 298 16.28 -45.07 25.71
N PRO A 299 15.41 -45.97 26.23
CA PRO A 299 14.96 -45.93 27.62
C PRO A 299 15.94 -46.67 28.54
N MET A 300 16.08 -46.20 29.77
CA MET A 300 16.46 -47.06 30.89
C MET A 300 15.52 -46.86 32.08
N SER A 301 15.22 -48.00 32.66
CA SER A 301 14.31 -48.34 33.73
C SER A 301 14.69 -47.76 35.10
N LYS A 302 13.63 -47.58 35.91
CA LYS A 302 13.54 -47.80 37.37
C LYS A 302 14.85 -48.13 38.11
N PHE A 303 15.18 -47.32 39.11
CA PHE A 303 15.02 -47.64 40.54
C PHE A 303 14.70 -46.36 41.31
#